data_AF-A0A352PMV8-F1
#
_entry.id   AF-A0A352PMV8-F1
#
_cell.length_a   1.000
_cell.length_b   1.000
_cell.length_c   1.000
_cell.angle_alpha   90.00
_cell.angle_beta   90.00
_cell.angle_gamma   90.00
#
_symmetry.space_group_name_H-M   'P 1'
#
loop_
_entity.id
_entity.type
_entity.pdbx_description
1 polymer ?
#
loop_
_entity_poly.entity_id
_entity_poly.type
_entity_poly.pdbx_seq_one_letter_code
_entity_poly.pdbx_strand_id
1 'polypeptide(L)'
;MSLELKLDSNKIFHKVFEGTKPGYNALQVDTFLDIVIKDYETMEKYVTEIDQVIDNLKQSNRLLKNRLDLVESQKSVMEEKLKNISDNVNASRSNIEYLQRISVLEKALLNAGIDPNTLN
;
A
#
# COMPACT_ATOMS: atom_id res chain seq x y z
N MET A 1 -19.44 1.53 -12.13
CA MET A 1 -20.36 0.70 -12.92
C MET A 1 -21.71 0.89 -12.28
N SER A 2 -22.54 1.77 -12.84
CA SER A 2 -23.82 2.11 -12.24
C SER A 2 -24.80 1.00 -12.61
N LEU A 3 -25.21 0.18 -11.64
CA LEU A 3 -26.33 -0.75 -11.88
C LEU A 3 -27.59 0.10 -12.03
N GLU A 4 -28.08 0.22 -13.25
CA GLU A 4 -29.34 0.91 -13.51
C GLU A 4 -30.50 -0.07 -13.31
N LEU A 5 -31.01 -0.10 -12.08
CA LEU A 5 -32.18 -0.91 -11.73
C LEU A 5 -33.44 -0.25 -12.28
N LYS A 6 -34.17 -0.98 -13.13
CA LYS A 6 -35.44 -0.50 -13.70
C LYS A 6 -36.58 -0.48 -12.68
N LEU A 7 -36.47 -1.30 -11.64
CA LEU A 7 -37.48 -1.48 -10.60
C LEU A 7 -36.83 -1.30 -9.22
N ASP A 8 -37.64 -0.89 -8.26
CA ASP A 8 -37.31 -0.85 -6.83
C ASP A 8 -38.51 -1.42 -6.06
N SER A 9 -38.31 -1.78 -4.79
CA SER A 9 -39.34 -2.39 -3.94
C SER A 9 -40.63 -1.56 -3.91
N ASN A 10 -40.50 -0.22 -3.87
CA ASN A 10 -41.64 0.69 -3.85
C ASN A 10 -42.42 0.67 -5.17
N LYS A 11 -41.74 0.68 -6.32
CA LYS A 11 -42.39 0.59 -7.64
C LYS A 11 -43.12 -0.72 -7.82
N ILE A 12 -42.57 -1.82 -7.31
CA ILE A 12 -43.21 -3.14 -7.38
C ILE A 12 -44.46 -3.15 -6.51
N PHE A 13 -44.38 -2.62 -5.28
CA PHE A 13 -45.52 -2.53 -4.35
C PHE A 13 -46.68 -1.70 -4.90
N HIS A 14 -46.41 -0.55 -5.53
CA HIS A 14 -47.46 0.33 -6.07
C HIS A 14 -47.92 -0.06 -7.49
N LYS A 15 -47.42 -1.18 -8.04
CA LYS A 15 -47.75 -1.59 -9.41
C LYS A 15 -49.17 -2.16 -9.46
N VAL A 16 -50.06 -1.43 -10.12
CA VAL A 16 -51.40 -1.93 -10.47
C VAL A 16 -51.37 -2.60 -11.84
N PHE A 17 -51.94 -3.80 -11.93
CA PHE A 17 -52.11 -4.54 -13.18
C PHE A 17 -53.56 -4.43 -13.67
N GLU A 18 -53.74 -4.23 -14.97
CA GLU A 18 -55.04 -4.32 -15.61
C GLU A 18 -55.44 -5.80 -15.76
N GLY A 19 -56.66 -6.15 -15.33
CA GLY A 19 -57.17 -7.51 -15.44
C GLY A 19 -57.74 -7.79 -16.82
N THR A 20 -57.13 -8.71 -17.57
CA THR A 20 -57.65 -9.21 -18.87
C THR A 20 -58.17 -10.65 -18.74
N LYS A 21 -59.11 -11.05 -19.60
CA LYS A 21 -59.56 -12.44 -19.73
C LYS A 21 -58.99 -13.05 -21.03
N PRO A 22 -58.28 -14.19 -20.97
CA PRO A 22 -57.79 -14.91 -19.79
C PRO A 22 -56.60 -14.17 -19.13
N GLY A 23 -56.46 -14.32 -17.81
CA GLY A 23 -55.41 -13.64 -17.03
C GLY A 23 -55.01 -14.45 -15.81
N TYR A 24 -53.88 -14.08 -15.19
CA TYR A 24 -53.39 -14.72 -13.97
C TYR A 24 -54.29 -14.40 -12.77
N ASN A 25 -54.29 -15.30 -11.78
CA ASN A 25 -54.99 -15.07 -10.53
C ASN A 25 -54.28 -13.96 -9.74
N ALA A 26 -55.00 -12.86 -9.46
CA ALA A 26 -54.46 -11.69 -8.76
C ALA A 26 -53.81 -12.05 -7.42
N LEU A 27 -54.39 -12.97 -6.64
CA LEU A 27 -53.86 -13.37 -5.33
C LEU A 27 -52.52 -14.10 -5.45
N GLN A 28 -52.36 -14.95 -6.47
CA GLN A 28 -51.10 -15.66 -6.72
C GLN A 28 -50.01 -14.70 -7.16
N VAL A 29 -50.35 -13.71 -8.00
CA VAL A 29 -49.43 -12.65 -8.42
C VAL A 29 -49.00 -11.82 -7.22
N ASP A 30 -49.94 -11.39 -6.38
CA ASP A 30 -49.66 -10.57 -5.20
C ASP A 30 -48.73 -11.29 -4.21
N THR A 31 -49.04 -12.56 -3.89
CA THR A 31 -48.20 -13.39 -3.01
C THR A 31 -46.79 -13.57 -3.57
N PHE A 32 -46.65 -13.67 -4.89
CA PHE A 32 -45.34 -13.76 -5.53
C PHE A 32 -44.59 -12.41 -5.48
N LEU A 33 -45.29 -11.30 -5.73
CA LEU A 33 -44.70 -9.96 -5.69
C LEU A 33 -44.25 -9.58 -4.28
N ASP A 34 -44.92 -10.02 -3.22
CA ASP A 34 -44.44 -9.86 -1.84
C ASP A 34 -43.04 -10.48 -1.61
N ILE A 35 -42.78 -11.64 -2.22
CA ILE A 35 -41.47 -12.30 -2.15
C ILE A 35 -40.44 -11.49 -2.93
N VAL A 36 -40.79 -11.07 -4.15
CA VAL A 36 -39.90 -10.25 -4.99
C VAL A 36 -39.56 -8.92 -4.30
N ILE A 37 -40.51 -8.28 -3.64
CA ILE A 37 -40.29 -7.05 -2.86
C ILE A 37 -39.26 -7.28 -1.76
N LYS A 38 -39.39 -8.37 -0.97
CA LYS A 38 -38.43 -8.72 0.07
C LYS A 38 -37.03 -8.97 -0.47
N ASP A 39 -36.92 -9.63 -1.62
CA ASP A 39 -35.64 -9.87 -2.26
C ASP A 39 -34.99 -8.56 -2.71
N TYR A 40 -35.76 -7.63 -3.28
CA TYR A 40 -35.26 -6.30 -3.65
C TYR A 40 -34.80 -5.49 -2.44
N GLU A 41 -35.54 -5.50 -1.33
CA GLU A 41 -35.12 -4.84 -0.08
C GLU A 41 -33.83 -5.45 0.47
N THR A 42 -33.68 -6.77 0.38
CA THR A 42 -32.48 -7.47 0.83
C THR A 42 -31.28 -7.16 -0.06
N MET A 43 -31.49 -7.12 -1.39
CA MET A 43 -30.47 -6.72 -2.35
C MET A 43 -30.01 -5.28 -2.13
N GLU A 44 -30.93 -4.34 -1.87
CA GLU A 44 -30.60 -2.93 -1.60
C GLU A 44 -29.74 -2.78 -0.34
N LYS A 45 -30.08 -3.50 0.74
CA LYS A 45 -29.26 -3.57 1.95
C LYS A 45 -27.87 -4.12 1.65
N TYR A 46 -27.81 -5.22 0.89
CA TYR A 46 -26.55 -5.86 0.53
C TYR A 46 -25.64 -4.95 -0.31
N VAL A 47 -26.21 -4.22 -1.28
CA VAL A 47 -25.47 -3.22 -2.07
C VAL A 47 -24.91 -2.11 -1.17
N THR A 48 -25.74 -1.60 -0.25
CA THR A 48 -25.32 -0.58 0.71
C THR A 48 -24.17 -1.06 1.61
N GLU A 49 -24.26 -2.30 2.11
CA GLU A 49 -23.20 -2.93 2.91
C GLU A 49 -21.90 -3.11 2.10
N ILE A 50 -22.01 -3.57 0.85
CA ILE A 50 -20.85 -3.68 -0.04
C ILE A 50 -20.19 -2.31 -0.26
N ASP A 51 -20.98 -1.28 -0.54
CA ASP A 51 -20.44 0.06 -0.78
C ASP A 51 -19.71 0.59 0.45
N GLN A 52 -20.24 0.34 1.65
CA GLN A 52 -19.56 0.66 2.91
C GLN A 52 -18.26 -0.13 3.08
N VAL A 53 -18.25 -1.42 2.77
CA VAL A 53 -17.04 -2.26 2.84
C VAL A 53 -15.99 -1.76 1.84
N ILE A 54 -16.40 -1.42 0.62
CA ILE A 54 -15.50 -0.87 -0.40
C ILE A 54 -14.88 0.44 0.07
N ASP A 55 -15.66 1.34 0.68
CA ASP A 55 -15.13 2.61 1.17
C ASP A 55 -14.14 2.40 2.32
N ASN A 56 -14.47 1.55 3.29
CA ASN A 56 -13.57 1.18 4.39
C ASN A 56 -12.26 0.54 3.88
N LEU A 57 -12.34 -0.35 2.89
CA LEU A 57 -11.17 -0.96 2.26
C LEU A 57 -10.34 0.07 1.52
N LYS A 58 -10.95 1.00 0.77
CA LYS A 58 -10.26 2.09 0.08
C LYS A 58 -9.53 3.00 1.07
N GLN A 59 -10.16 3.35 2.19
CA GLN A 59 -9.53 4.13 3.25
C GLN A 59 -8.33 3.39 3.86
N SER A 60 -8.50 2.12 4.21
CA SER A 60 -7.42 1.28 4.76
C SER A 60 -6.26 1.15 3.79
N ASN A 61 -6.54 0.97 2.49
CA ASN A 61 -5.53 0.88 1.46
C ASN A 61 -4.74 2.19 1.30
N ARG A 62 -5.42 3.35 1.37
CA ARG A 62 -4.77 4.67 1.37
C ARG A 62 -3.83 4.83 2.57
N LEU A 63 -4.29 4.46 3.77
CA LEU A 63 -3.46 4.53 4.98
C LEU A 63 -2.24 3.63 4.90
N LEU A 64 -2.40 2.41 4.39
CA LEU A 64 -1.30 1.46 4.19
C LEU A 64 -0.30 1.97 3.16
N LYS A 65 -0.77 2.53 2.03
CA LYS A 65 0.11 3.14 1.03
C LYS A 65 0.93 4.30 1.60
N ASN A 66 0.29 5.22 2.33
CA ASN A 66 1.00 6.32 2.99
C ASN A 66 2.06 5.81 3.98
N ARG A 67 1.75 4.73 4.72
CA ARG A 67 2.71 4.12 5.65
C ARG A 67 3.86 3.44 4.90
N LEU A 68 3.58 2.79 3.77
CA LEU A 68 4.59 2.18 2.92
C LEU A 68 5.55 3.25 2.38
N ASP A 69 5.01 4.34 1.83
CA ASP A 69 5.80 5.47 1.30
C ASP A 69 6.71 6.07 2.38
N LEU A 70 6.20 6.23 3.61
CA LEU A 70 6.98 6.72 4.74
C LEU A 70 8.13 5.76 5.10
N VAL A 71 7.84 4.46 5.18
CA VAL A 71 8.86 3.45 5.52
C VAL A 71 9.91 3.33 4.42
N GLU A 72 9.51 3.43 3.15
CA GLU A 72 10.43 3.38 2.01
C GLU A 72 11.36 4.61 1.99
N SER A 73 10.82 5.81 2.26
CA SER A 73 11.63 7.01 2.44
C SER A 73 12.62 6.89 3.61
N GLN A 74 12.16 6.37 4.76
CA GLN A 74 13.05 6.13 5.91
C GLN A 74 14.15 5.11 5.60
N LYS A 75 13.81 4.04 4.87
CA LYS A 75 14.77 3.02 4.44
C LYS A 75 15.83 3.63 3.53
N SER A 76 15.43 4.42 2.53
CA SER A 76 16.37 5.08 1.60
C SER A 76 17.35 6.01 2.36
N VAL A 77 16.83 6.82 3.29
CA VAL A 77 17.68 7.69 4.13
C VAL A 77 18.63 6.86 5.01
N MET A 78 18.18 5.72 5.53
CA MET A 78 19.01 4.87 6.37
C MET A 78 20.09 4.13 5.56
N GLU A 79 19.78 3.69 4.34
CA GLU A 79 20.74 3.10 3.41
C GLU A 79 21.83 4.10 3.01
N GLU A 80 21.46 5.36 2.74
CA GLU A 80 22.42 6.43 2.46
C GLU A 80 23.36 6.68 3.65
N LYS A 81 22.80 6.77 4.87
CA LYS A 81 23.59 6.91 6.10
C LYS A 81 24.54 5.73 6.31
N LEU A 82 24.07 4.51 6.06
CA LEU A 82 24.89 3.30 6.21
C LEU A 82 26.04 3.27 5.20
N LYS A 83 25.79 3.65 3.95
CA LYS A 83 26.83 3.77 2.92
C LYS A 83 27.91 4.79 3.32
N ASN A 84 27.50 5.97 3.77
CA ASN A 84 28.43 7.01 4.22
C ASN A 84 29.30 6.55 5.41
N ILE A 85 28.74 5.79 6.35
CA ILE A 85 29.50 5.21 7.47
C ILE A 85 30.49 4.15 6.94
N SER A 86 30.07 3.28 6.02
CA SER A 86 30.94 2.27 5.42
C SER A 86 32.13 2.89 4.69
N ASP A 87 31.88 3.91 3.86
CA ASP A 87 32.91 4.63 3.13
C ASP A 87 33.91 5.31 4.09
N ASN A 88 33.43 5.90 5.18
CA ASN A 88 34.28 6.50 6.21
C ASN A 88 35.14 5.47 6.96
N VAL A 89 34.57 4.33 7.34
CA VAL A 89 35.30 3.23 8.00
C VAL A 89 36.39 2.66 7.08
N ASN A 90 36.09 2.51 5.79
CA ASN A 90 37.07 2.05 4.80
C ASN A 90 38.22 3.05 4.63
N ALA A 91 37.91 4.34 4.48
CA ALA A 91 38.93 5.40 4.42
C ALA A 91 39.80 5.42 5.69
N SER A 92 39.19 5.27 6.87
CA SER A 92 39.91 5.22 8.15
C SER A 92 40.84 4.01 8.24
N ARG A 93 40.43 2.84 7.74
CA ARG A 93 41.28 1.64 7.69
C ARG A 93 42.48 1.81 6.77
N SER A 94 42.26 2.32 5.55
CA SER A 94 43.37 2.58 4.62
C SER A 94 44.34 3.61 5.17
N ASN A 95 43.85 4.65 5.86
CA ASN A 95 44.71 5.63 6.54
C ASN A 95 45.60 4.99 7.62
N ILE A 96 45.08 4.05 8.39
CA ILE A 96 45.87 3.30 9.39
C ILE A 96 46.94 2.44 8.70
N GLU A 97 46.60 1.75 7.62
CA GLU A 97 47.57 0.96 6.83
C GLU A 97 48.67 1.83 6.22
N TYR A 98 48.33 3.03 5.72
CA TYR A 98 49.32 3.99 5.23
C TYR A 98 50.28 4.43 6.33
N LEU A 99 49.78 4.75 7.54
CA LEU A 99 50.63 5.11 8.68
C LEU A 99 51.55 3.95 9.11
N GLN A 100 51.05 2.71 9.10
CA GLN A 100 51.88 1.54 9.39
C GLN A 100 52.98 1.37 8.34
N ARG A 101 52.66 1.52 7.05
CA ARG A 101 53.64 1.44 5.97
C ARG A 101 54.66 2.57 6.05
N ILE A 102 54.23 3.80 6.32
CA ILE A 102 55.12 4.94 6.55
C ILE A 102 56.06 4.63 7.73
N SER A 103 55.55 4.14 8.86
CA SER A 103 56.39 3.79 10.02
C SER A 103 57.41 2.70 9.71
N VAL A 104 57.07 1.71 8.88
CA VAL A 104 58.02 0.69 8.42
C VAL A 104 59.08 1.29 7.50
N LEU A 105 58.69 2.17 6.58
CA LEU A 105 59.61 2.87 5.68
C LEU A 105 60.55 3.79 6.46
N GLU A 106 60.06 4.54 7.44
CA GLU A 106 60.86 5.38 8.34
C GLU A 106 61.88 4.54 9.11
N LYS A 107 61.47 3.40 9.68
CA LYS A 107 62.39 2.46 10.34
C LYS A 107 63.44 1.90 9.38
N ALA A 108 63.06 1.59 8.15
CA ALA A 108 63.98 1.09 7.13
C ALA A 108 65.01 2.15 6.71
N LEU A 109 64.58 3.41 6.54
CA LEU A 109 65.46 4.54 6.26
C LEU A 109 66.42 4.81 7.43
N LEU A 110 65.91 4.77 8.66
CA LEU A 110 66.71 4.93 9.88
C LEU A 110 67.76 3.81 10.00
N ASN A 111 67.38 2.56 9.75
CA ASN A 111 68.31 1.43 9.72
C ASN A 111 69.33 1.51 8.58
N ALA A 112 68.97 2.16 7.46
CA ALA A 112 69.88 2.42 6.35
C ALA A 112 70.80 3.63 6.58
N GLY A 113 70.69 4.32 7.73
CA GLY A 113 71.52 5.47 8.09
C GLY A 113 71.19 6.76 7.33
N ILE A 114 70.00 6.85 6.73
CA ILE A 114 69.53 8.01 5.99
C ILE A 114 68.57 8.78 6.90
N ASP A 115 68.99 9.94 7.39
CA ASP A 115 68.15 10.77 8.26
C ASP A 115 66.98 11.38 7.47
N PRO A 116 65.72 11.02 7.78
CA PRO A 116 64.56 11.46 7.01
C PRO A 116 64.32 12.98 7.06
N ASN A 117 64.94 13.69 7.99
CA ASN A 117 64.87 15.16 8.10
C ASN A 117 65.89 15.91 7.23
N THR A 118 66.71 15.21 6.42
CA THR A 118 67.75 15.83 5.56
C THR A 118 67.42 15.81 4.07
N LEU A 119 66.34 15.12 3.67
CA LEU A 119 65.80 15.20 2.31
C LEU A 119 64.75 16.33 2.27
N ASN A 120 65.22 17.53 1.90
CA ASN A 120 64.36 18.61 1.41
C ASN A 120 63.99 18.38 -0.05
#